data_AF-G1TWS6-F1
#
_entry.id   AF-G1TWS6-F1
#
_cell.length_a   1.000
_cell.length_b   1.000
_cell.length_c   1.000
_cell.angle_alpha   90.00
_cell.angle_beta   90.00
_cell.angle_gamma   90.00
#
_symmetry.space_group_name_H-M   'P 1'
#
loop_
_entity.id
_entity.type
_entity.pdbx_description
1 polymer ?
#
loop_
_entity_poly.entity_id
_entity_poly.type
_entity_poly.pdbx_seq_one_letter_code
_entity_poly.pdbx_strand_id
1 'polypeptide(L)'
;MVAQNVKPNLFCAVGRMLGLQTLREMKAIGIEPSLATYHHVIQLFYQHDSSKESSFIIYDIMNELTGKRFSPKDPDDDLFFQSAMRVCSSLRDLELAYKIHGLLNTGDNRKFLGPDYRRNFYYSKFFSLLCLMEQIDVTLKWYKDLIPSVFFPSSQTLIDLPQALDVANRLEVIPQIWKDSKEYGHTFRKDLREEILELMARDKHPPELQVACECSSWDRMNRILAFHLQN
;
A
#
# COMPACT_ATOMS: atom_id res chain seq x y z
N MET A 1 16.93 -24.64 37.87
CA MET A 1 15.94 -24.54 36.78
C MET A 1 16.29 -23.33 35.92
N VAL A 2 17.11 -23.54 34.89
CA VAL A 2 17.42 -22.51 33.89
C VAL A 2 16.30 -22.57 32.86
N ALA A 3 15.35 -21.64 32.95
CA ALA A 3 14.26 -21.55 31.99
C ALA A 3 14.86 -21.31 30.59
N GLN A 4 14.51 -22.21 29.69
CA GLN A 4 14.85 -22.21 28.28
C GLN A 4 14.31 -20.95 27.60
N ASN A 5 15.15 -19.92 27.48
CA ASN A 5 15.00 -18.92 26.41
C ASN A 5 15.41 -19.58 25.08
N VAL A 6 14.60 -20.52 24.57
CA VAL A 6 14.66 -20.93 23.17
C VAL A 6 14.29 -19.69 22.37
N LYS A 7 15.32 -19.03 21.83
CA LYS A 7 15.21 -17.78 21.10
C LYS A 7 14.11 -17.91 20.03
N PRO A 8 13.13 -17.00 19.95
CA PRO A 8 12.12 -16.97 18.87
C PRO A 8 12.75 -17.06 17.47
N ASN A 9 13.96 -16.54 17.33
CA ASN A 9 14.77 -16.59 16.11
C ASN A 9 15.12 -18.01 15.65
N LEU A 10 15.32 -18.96 16.57
CA LEU A 10 15.63 -20.36 16.22
C LEU A 10 14.39 -21.07 15.64
N PHE A 11 13.21 -20.81 16.21
CA PHE A 11 11.95 -21.37 15.72
C PHE A 11 11.60 -20.85 14.31
N CYS A 12 11.82 -19.54 14.09
CA CYS A 12 11.62 -18.93 12.77
C CYS A 12 12.59 -19.48 11.70
N ALA A 13 13.88 -19.68 12.05
CA ALA A 13 14.86 -20.24 11.15
C ALA A 13 14.55 -21.69 10.74
N VAL A 14 14.11 -22.53 11.69
CA VAL A 14 13.66 -23.90 11.42
C VAL A 14 12.41 -23.90 10.54
N GLY A 15 11.44 -23.03 10.82
CA GLY A 15 10.23 -22.88 10.01
C GLY A 15 10.52 -22.51 8.55
N ARG A 16 11.41 -21.55 8.30
CA ARG A 16 11.85 -21.16 6.95
C ARG A 16 12.49 -22.33 6.19
N MET A 17 13.36 -23.09 6.85
CA MET A 17 14.04 -24.24 6.26
C MET A 17 13.04 -25.34 5.87
N LEU A 18 12.16 -25.71 6.81
CA LEU A 18 11.12 -26.73 6.58
C LEU A 18 10.15 -26.29 5.48
N GLY A 19 9.73 -25.03 5.46
CA GLY A 19 8.83 -24.49 4.42
C GLY A 19 9.43 -24.63 3.02
N LEU A 20 10.71 -24.33 2.84
CA LEU A 20 11.40 -24.52 1.56
C LEU A 20 11.56 -25.99 1.19
N GLN A 21 11.83 -26.86 2.17
CA GLN A 21 11.93 -28.30 1.93
C GLN A 21 10.59 -28.87 1.46
N THR A 22 9.49 -28.56 2.16
CA THR A 22 8.13 -28.98 1.76
C THR A 22 7.79 -28.48 0.36
N LEU A 23 8.12 -27.23 0.01
CA LEU A 23 7.88 -26.69 -1.33
C LEU A 23 8.64 -27.48 -2.41
N ARG A 24 9.88 -27.91 -2.13
CA ARG A 24 10.66 -28.76 -3.05
C ARG A 24 10.08 -30.16 -3.16
N GLU A 25 9.65 -30.75 -2.05
CA GLU A 25 9.04 -32.07 -2.02
C GLU A 25 7.74 -32.09 -2.82
N MET A 26 6.85 -31.10 -2.65
CA MET A 26 5.63 -30.94 -3.45
C MET A 26 5.94 -30.94 -4.95
N LYS A 27 6.94 -30.18 -5.38
CA LYS A 27 7.38 -30.15 -6.78
C LYS A 27 7.96 -31.49 -7.24
N ALA A 28 8.76 -32.17 -6.40
CA ALA A 28 9.37 -33.45 -6.74
C ALA A 28 8.33 -34.56 -6.97
N ILE A 29 7.19 -34.51 -6.27
CA ILE A 29 6.08 -35.46 -6.43
C ILE A 29 4.99 -34.96 -7.40
N GLY A 30 5.20 -33.83 -8.08
CA GLY A 30 4.29 -33.29 -9.08
C GLY A 30 3.02 -32.62 -8.52
N ILE A 31 3.00 -32.26 -7.23
CA ILE A 31 1.92 -31.47 -6.64
C ILE A 31 2.21 -29.99 -6.88
N GLU A 32 1.34 -29.32 -7.63
CA GLU A 32 1.44 -27.88 -7.87
C GLU A 32 1.02 -27.08 -6.62
N PRO A 33 1.89 -26.22 -6.06
CA PRO A 33 1.55 -25.37 -4.94
C PRO A 33 0.39 -24.41 -5.25
N SER A 34 -0.49 -24.19 -4.28
CA SER A 34 -1.57 -23.20 -4.36
C SER A 34 -1.10 -21.81 -3.93
N LEU A 35 -1.94 -20.78 -4.11
CA LEU A 35 -1.64 -19.43 -3.65
C LEU A 35 -1.47 -19.39 -2.12
N ALA A 36 -2.24 -20.20 -1.39
CA ALA A 36 -2.11 -20.36 0.06
C ALA A 36 -0.71 -20.86 0.47
N THR A 37 -0.13 -21.79 -0.31
CA THR A 37 1.22 -22.29 -0.02
C THR A 37 2.23 -21.15 -0.08
N TYR A 38 2.18 -20.32 -1.13
CA TYR A 38 3.07 -19.15 -1.25
C TYR A 38 2.77 -18.09 -0.20
N HIS A 39 1.51 -17.90 0.19
CA HIS A 39 1.13 -17.02 1.30
C HIS A 39 1.85 -17.40 2.60
N HIS A 40 1.82 -18.68 2.98
CA HIS A 40 2.49 -19.15 4.19
C HIS A 40 4.02 -19.07 4.10
N VAL A 41 4.60 -19.37 2.93
CA VAL A 41 6.04 -19.15 2.70
C VAL A 41 6.38 -17.68 2.91
N ILE A 42 5.64 -16.75 2.32
CA ILE A 42 5.84 -15.31 2.53
C ILE A 42 5.74 -14.97 4.03
N GLN A 43 4.75 -15.49 4.75
CA GLN A 43 4.65 -15.23 6.19
C GLN A 43 5.90 -15.71 6.95
N LEU A 44 6.42 -16.90 6.68
CA LEU A 44 7.61 -17.44 7.37
C LEU A 44 8.86 -16.58 7.16
N PHE A 45 9.01 -15.98 5.97
CA PHE A 45 10.19 -15.19 5.62
C PHE A 45 10.07 -13.72 6.04
N TYR A 46 8.86 -13.14 6.07
CA TYR A 46 8.63 -11.71 6.30
C TYR A 46 7.82 -11.37 7.56
N GLN A 47 7.55 -12.34 8.46
CA GLN A 47 6.75 -12.13 9.70
C GLN A 47 7.38 -11.17 10.73
N HIS A 48 8.69 -10.90 10.64
CA HIS A 48 9.39 -10.02 11.57
C HIS A 48 10.27 -9.02 10.83
N ASP A 49 10.03 -7.72 11.05
CA ASP A 49 10.87 -6.58 10.65
C ASP A 49 12.32 -6.64 11.17
N SER A 50 12.72 -7.71 11.85
CA SER A 50 13.96 -7.79 12.63
C SER A 50 15.13 -8.50 11.94
N SER A 51 14.93 -9.22 10.82
CA SER A 51 16.06 -9.79 10.08
C SER A 51 16.41 -8.92 8.87
N LYS A 52 17.51 -8.16 9.01
CA LYS A 52 18.20 -7.40 7.94
C LYS A 52 18.58 -8.23 6.71
N GLU A 53 18.39 -9.56 6.74
CA GLU A 53 18.42 -10.39 5.54
C GLU A 53 17.05 -10.28 4.88
N SER A 54 16.93 -9.32 3.97
CA SER A 54 15.84 -9.29 3.00
C SER A 54 15.88 -10.62 2.24
N SER A 55 15.01 -11.55 2.62
CA SER A 55 14.84 -12.75 1.82
C SER A 55 14.42 -12.32 0.41
N PHE A 56 15.06 -12.88 -0.61
CA PHE A 56 14.71 -12.65 -2.01
C PHE A 56 13.63 -13.64 -2.50
N ILE A 57 13.04 -14.43 -1.58
CA ILE A 57 12.10 -15.50 -1.92
C ILE A 57 10.87 -14.99 -2.69
N ILE A 58 10.40 -13.76 -2.41
CA ILE A 58 9.26 -13.20 -3.14
C ILE A 58 9.54 -13.06 -4.65
N TYR A 59 10.78 -12.79 -5.05
CA TYR A 59 11.15 -12.68 -6.46
C TYR A 59 11.12 -14.05 -7.15
N ASP A 60 11.64 -15.08 -6.48
CA ASP A 60 11.60 -16.46 -6.98
C ASP A 60 10.15 -16.95 -7.12
N ILE A 61 9.30 -16.65 -6.14
CA ILE A 61 7.87 -16.92 -6.18
C ILE A 61 7.24 -16.22 -7.39
N MET A 62 7.48 -14.92 -7.57
CA MET A 62 6.90 -14.17 -8.68
C MET A 62 7.37 -14.67 -10.05
N ASN A 63 8.64 -15.06 -10.19
CA ASN A 63 9.15 -15.66 -11.42
C ASN A 63 8.41 -16.97 -11.75
N GLU A 64 8.07 -17.77 -10.75
CA GLU A 64 7.31 -19.01 -10.92
C GLU A 64 5.82 -18.77 -11.23
N LEU A 65 5.24 -17.69 -10.71
CA LEU A 65 3.81 -17.40 -10.85
C LEU A 65 3.47 -16.56 -12.09
N THR A 66 4.45 -15.90 -12.69
CA THR A 66 4.23 -14.96 -13.81
C THR A 66 3.45 -15.63 -14.95
N GLY A 67 2.35 -14.98 -15.37
CA GLY A 67 1.49 -15.45 -16.48
C GLY A 67 0.56 -16.61 -16.15
N LYS A 68 0.59 -17.15 -14.91
CA LYS A 68 -0.31 -18.24 -14.52
C LYS A 68 -1.72 -17.76 -14.20
N ARG A 69 -2.69 -18.65 -14.45
CA ARG A 69 -4.10 -18.51 -14.06
C ARG A 69 -4.38 -19.52 -12.96
N PHE A 70 -5.08 -19.11 -11.92
CA PHE A 70 -5.34 -19.96 -10.77
C PHE A 70 -6.81 -20.38 -10.66
N SER A 71 -7.01 -21.61 -10.20
CA SER A 71 -8.28 -22.15 -9.72
C SER A 71 -8.24 -22.19 -8.19
N PRO A 72 -9.37 -21.96 -7.50
CA PRO A 72 -9.42 -22.10 -6.05
C PRO A 72 -9.11 -23.55 -5.67
N LYS A 73 -8.08 -23.73 -4.85
CA LYS A 73 -7.63 -25.03 -4.33
C LYS A 73 -7.67 -25.06 -2.80
N ASP A 74 -7.45 -23.92 -2.15
CA ASP A 74 -7.36 -23.78 -0.71
C ASP A 74 -8.15 -22.56 -0.20
N PRO A 75 -8.81 -22.64 0.98
CA PRO A 75 -9.51 -21.50 1.57
C PRO A 75 -8.65 -20.25 1.77
N ASP A 76 -7.35 -20.40 1.96
CA ASP A 76 -6.40 -19.31 2.22
C ASP A 76 -5.76 -18.76 0.93
N ASP A 77 -6.17 -19.23 -0.26
CA ASP A 77 -5.66 -18.75 -1.54
C ASP A 77 -5.86 -17.24 -1.73
N ASP A 78 -6.89 -16.67 -1.11
CA ASP A 78 -7.21 -15.25 -1.19
C ASP A 78 -6.36 -14.35 -0.27
N LEU A 79 -5.49 -14.95 0.56
CA LEU A 79 -4.55 -14.22 1.42
C LEU A 79 -3.24 -13.86 0.71
N PHE A 80 -2.95 -14.49 -0.42
CA PHE A 80 -1.67 -14.34 -1.12
C PHE A 80 -1.41 -12.89 -1.54
N PHE A 81 -2.33 -12.27 -2.28
CA PHE A 81 -2.14 -10.93 -2.83
C PHE A 81 -1.96 -9.88 -1.72
N GLN A 82 -2.69 -10.03 -0.61
CA GLN A 82 -2.54 -9.16 0.55
C GLN A 82 -1.13 -9.23 1.14
N SER A 83 -0.60 -10.44 1.33
CA SER A 83 0.74 -10.66 1.87
C SER A 83 1.83 -10.21 0.92
N ALA A 84 1.70 -10.53 -0.38
CA ALA A 84 2.68 -10.13 -1.39
C ALA A 84 2.77 -8.59 -1.50
N MET A 85 1.64 -7.88 -1.50
CA MET A 85 1.63 -6.41 -1.55
C MET A 85 2.17 -5.78 -0.26
N ARG A 86 1.95 -6.40 0.90
CA ARG A 86 2.58 -5.97 2.16
C ARG A 86 4.10 -6.03 2.06
N VAL A 87 4.65 -7.13 1.52
CA VAL A 87 6.10 -7.27 1.30
C VAL A 87 6.63 -6.19 0.36
N CYS A 88 5.93 -5.89 -0.74
CA CYS A 88 6.35 -4.82 -1.66
C CYS A 88 6.41 -3.46 -0.97
N SER A 89 5.40 -3.15 -0.16
CA SER A 89 5.36 -1.91 0.62
C SER A 89 6.51 -1.84 1.64
N SER A 90 6.82 -2.95 2.33
CA SER A 90 7.96 -3.02 3.26
C SER A 90 9.32 -2.90 2.57
N LEU A 91 9.49 -3.54 1.41
CA LEU A 91 10.72 -3.46 0.60
C LEU A 91 10.86 -2.14 -0.15
N ARG A 92 9.76 -1.36 -0.26
CA ARG A 92 9.65 -0.20 -1.14
C ARG A 92 10.09 -0.54 -2.57
N ASP A 93 9.51 -1.61 -3.12
CA ASP A 93 9.77 -2.05 -4.49
C ASP A 93 8.50 -1.92 -5.34
N LEU A 94 8.47 -0.85 -6.13
CA LEU A 94 7.36 -0.54 -7.02
C LEU A 94 7.30 -1.47 -8.25
N GLU A 95 8.44 -1.90 -8.79
CA GLU A 95 8.47 -2.81 -9.93
C GLU A 95 7.88 -4.17 -9.56
N LEU A 96 8.21 -4.69 -8.39
CA LEU A 96 7.63 -5.91 -7.85
C LEU A 96 6.12 -5.75 -7.62
N ALA A 97 5.69 -4.60 -7.12
CA ALA A 97 4.27 -4.31 -6.93
C ALA A 97 3.49 -4.34 -8.26
N TYR A 98 4.06 -3.77 -9.35
CA TYR A 98 3.49 -3.87 -10.69
C TYR A 98 3.43 -5.31 -11.20
N LYS A 99 4.45 -6.14 -10.94
CA LYS A 99 4.43 -7.57 -11.32
C LYS A 99 3.30 -8.31 -10.60
N ILE A 100 3.12 -8.08 -9.30
CA ILE A 100 2.01 -8.67 -8.52
C ILE A 100 0.66 -8.17 -9.04
N HIS A 101 0.55 -6.88 -9.36
CA HIS A 101 -0.68 -6.32 -9.92
C HIS A 101 -0.98 -6.87 -11.32
N GLY A 102 0.05 -7.11 -12.14
CA GLY A 102 -0.07 -7.80 -13.43
C GLY A 102 -0.55 -9.25 -13.29
N LEU A 103 -0.01 -9.99 -12.31
CA LEU A 103 -0.47 -11.34 -11.99
C LEU A 103 -1.94 -11.36 -11.55
N LEU A 104 -2.34 -10.39 -10.72
CA LEU A 104 -3.73 -10.22 -10.28
C LEU A 104 -4.68 -9.98 -11.45
N ASN A 105 -4.23 -9.24 -12.47
CA ASN A 105 -5.00 -8.92 -13.67
C ASN A 105 -4.94 -10.01 -14.75
N THR A 106 -4.19 -11.10 -14.52
CA THR A 106 -4.08 -12.21 -15.48
C THR A 106 -5.31 -13.13 -15.37
N GLY A 107 -6.12 -13.21 -16.43
CA GLY A 107 -7.34 -14.02 -16.43
C GLY A 107 -8.31 -13.60 -15.32
N ASP A 108 -8.85 -14.58 -14.59
CA ASP A 108 -9.82 -14.35 -13.52
C ASP A 108 -9.18 -14.31 -12.12
N ASN A 109 -7.87 -14.01 -12.03
CA ASN A 109 -7.14 -14.02 -10.75
C ASN A 109 -7.66 -12.96 -9.75
N ARG A 110 -8.38 -11.94 -10.22
CA ARG A 110 -9.01 -10.91 -9.35
C ARG A 110 -9.92 -11.48 -8.26
N LYS A 111 -10.49 -12.68 -8.46
CA LYS A 111 -11.33 -13.35 -7.46
C LYS A 111 -10.59 -13.73 -6.16
N PHE A 112 -9.26 -13.77 -6.19
CA PHE A 112 -8.40 -14.09 -5.04
C PHE A 112 -7.99 -12.85 -4.21
N LEU A 113 -8.61 -11.68 -4.41
CA LEU A 113 -8.43 -10.55 -3.49
C LEU A 113 -9.19 -10.71 -2.16
N GLY A 114 -10.15 -11.64 -2.13
CA GLY A 114 -10.99 -11.89 -0.97
C GLY A 114 -12.01 -10.77 -0.71
N PRO A 115 -12.53 -10.67 0.52
CA PRO A 115 -13.55 -9.70 0.90
C PRO A 115 -13.06 -8.24 0.86
N ASP A 116 -14.01 -7.30 0.90
CA ASP A 116 -13.77 -5.86 0.72
C ASP A 116 -12.65 -5.29 1.60
N TYR A 117 -12.54 -5.70 2.86
CA TYR A 117 -11.48 -5.19 3.75
C TYR A 117 -10.07 -5.61 3.29
N ARG A 118 -9.92 -6.81 2.68
CA ARG A 118 -8.64 -7.27 2.11
C ARG A 118 -8.35 -6.56 0.80
N ARG A 119 -9.37 -6.39 -0.05
CA ARG A 119 -9.28 -5.57 -1.27
C ARG A 119 -8.82 -4.14 -0.94
N ASN A 120 -9.46 -3.50 0.02
CA ASN A 120 -9.11 -2.14 0.46
C ASN A 120 -7.69 -2.09 1.02
N PHE A 121 -7.25 -3.07 1.82
CA PHE A 121 -5.87 -3.14 2.30
C PHE A 121 -4.87 -3.24 1.13
N TYR A 122 -5.13 -4.14 0.18
CA TYR A 122 -4.26 -4.34 -0.99
C TYR A 122 -4.08 -3.06 -1.78
N TYR A 123 -5.19 -2.43 -2.20
CA TYR A 123 -5.14 -1.21 -3.01
C TYR A 123 -4.62 -0.01 -2.22
N SER A 124 -4.90 0.09 -0.91
CA SER A 124 -4.31 1.14 -0.08
C SER A 124 -2.79 1.03 -0.05
N LYS A 125 -2.24 -0.17 0.15
CA LYS A 125 -0.78 -0.38 0.16
C LYS A 125 -0.13 -0.17 -1.20
N PHE A 126 -0.78 -0.63 -2.27
CA PHE A 126 -0.32 -0.40 -3.64
C PHE A 126 -0.28 1.10 -3.96
N PHE A 127 -1.36 1.82 -3.65
CA PHE A 127 -1.45 3.25 -3.93
C PHE A 127 -0.49 4.09 -3.08
N SER A 128 -0.33 3.79 -1.79
CA SER A 128 0.70 4.44 -0.96
C SER A 128 2.11 4.27 -1.54
N LEU A 129 2.41 3.11 -2.14
CA LEU A 129 3.70 2.87 -2.79
C LEU A 129 3.85 3.67 -4.09
N LEU A 130 2.78 3.81 -4.88
CA LEU A 130 2.74 4.69 -6.05
C LEU A 130 3.02 6.15 -5.65
N CYS A 131 2.34 6.67 -4.63
CA CYS A 131 2.58 8.03 -4.13
C CYS A 131 4.05 8.24 -3.69
N LEU A 132 4.68 7.21 -3.11
CA LEU A 132 6.06 7.33 -2.61
C LEU A 132 7.13 7.30 -3.71
N MET A 133 6.89 6.55 -4.79
CA MET A 133 7.97 6.15 -5.71
C MET A 133 7.73 6.43 -7.18
N GLU A 134 6.48 6.62 -7.60
CA GLU A 134 6.11 6.75 -9.01
C GLU A 134 6.11 8.22 -9.45
N GLN A 135 6.20 8.44 -10.76
CA GLN A 135 5.99 9.78 -11.32
C GLN A 135 4.58 10.29 -11.04
N ILE A 136 4.48 11.55 -10.64
CA ILE A 136 3.21 12.12 -10.17
C ILE A 136 2.08 12.06 -11.21
N ASP A 137 2.40 12.25 -12.50
CA ASP A 137 1.41 12.18 -13.58
C ASP A 137 0.85 10.76 -13.77
N VAL A 138 1.66 9.73 -13.48
CA VAL A 138 1.22 8.33 -13.50
C VAL A 138 0.39 8.02 -12.25
N THR A 139 0.81 8.49 -11.07
CA THR A 139 0.04 8.36 -9.83
C THR A 139 -1.34 9.01 -9.94
N LEU A 140 -1.47 10.18 -10.57
CA LEU A 140 -2.75 10.84 -10.81
C LEU A 140 -3.66 10.09 -11.79
N LYS A 141 -3.11 9.33 -12.74
CA LYS A 141 -3.90 8.42 -13.59
C LYS A 141 -4.46 7.26 -12.76
N TRP A 142 -3.60 6.62 -11.96
CA TRP A 142 -4.03 5.57 -11.04
C TRP A 142 -5.08 6.05 -10.04
N TYR A 143 -4.96 7.29 -9.54
CA TYR A 143 -5.96 7.88 -8.65
C TYR A 143 -7.35 7.91 -9.29
N LYS A 144 -7.45 8.40 -10.53
CA LYS A 144 -8.72 8.47 -11.28
C LYS A 144 -9.29 7.09 -11.62
N ASP A 145 -8.41 6.11 -11.88
CA ASP A 145 -8.84 4.77 -12.30
C ASP A 145 -9.27 3.90 -11.11
N LEU A 146 -8.66 4.08 -9.94
CA LEU A 146 -8.91 3.25 -8.76
C LEU A 146 -9.93 3.85 -7.78
N ILE A 147 -10.00 5.17 -7.66
CA ILE A 147 -10.79 5.86 -6.64
C ILE A 147 -11.90 6.67 -7.34
N PRO A 148 -13.19 6.51 -6.94
CA PRO A 148 -13.72 5.62 -5.89
C PRO A 148 -14.16 4.23 -6.42
N SER A 149 -13.91 3.93 -7.69
CA SER A 149 -14.47 2.78 -8.42
C SER A 149 -14.03 1.41 -7.91
N VAL A 150 -12.74 1.25 -7.57
CA VAL A 150 -12.13 -0.03 -7.19
C VAL A 150 -12.07 -0.17 -5.67
N PHE A 151 -11.76 0.93 -4.98
CA PHE A 151 -11.74 0.98 -3.52
C PHE A 151 -12.02 2.39 -3.00
N PHE A 152 -12.49 2.46 -1.75
CA PHE A 152 -12.59 3.71 -1.03
C PHE A 152 -11.28 4.00 -0.30
N PRO A 153 -10.68 5.19 -0.50
CA PRO A 153 -9.37 5.48 0.04
C PRO A 153 -9.44 5.64 1.56
N SER A 154 -8.42 5.09 2.24
CA SER A 154 -8.22 5.33 3.67
C SER A 154 -7.72 6.76 3.91
N SER A 155 -7.81 7.25 5.15
CA SER A 155 -7.27 8.57 5.48
C SER A 155 -5.77 8.66 5.20
N GLN A 156 -5.01 7.58 5.42
CA GLN A 156 -3.58 7.56 5.11
C GLN A 156 -3.33 7.69 3.60
N THR A 157 -4.08 6.95 2.79
CA THR A 157 -4.02 7.04 1.32
C THR A 157 -4.26 8.46 0.82
N LEU A 158 -5.18 9.19 1.46
CA LEU A 158 -5.47 10.59 1.15
C LEU A 158 -4.45 11.59 1.71
N ILE A 159 -3.57 11.19 2.63
CA ILE A 159 -2.43 11.99 3.09
C ILE A 159 -1.22 11.76 2.18
N ASP A 160 -0.98 10.51 1.77
CA ASP A 160 0.18 10.14 0.95
C ASP A 160 0.17 10.86 -0.41
N LEU A 161 -1.01 11.10 -0.99
CA LEU A 161 -1.15 11.76 -2.29
C LEU A 161 -0.80 13.27 -2.25
N PRO A 162 -1.37 14.09 -1.36
CA PRO A 162 -0.92 15.48 -1.16
C PRO A 162 0.58 15.61 -0.90
N GLN A 163 1.17 14.71 -0.10
CA GLN A 163 2.61 14.72 0.15
C GLN A 163 3.43 14.46 -1.13
N ALA A 164 2.99 13.52 -1.97
CA ALA A 164 3.61 13.27 -3.27
C ALA A 164 3.51 14.49 -4.21
N LEU A 165 2.39 15.22 -4.15
CA LEU A 165 2.16 16.42 -4.96
C LEU A 165 3.03 17.60 -4.52
N ASP A 166 3.24 17.76 -3.22
CA ASP A 166 4.14 18.78 -2.67
C ASP A 166 5.58 18.55 -3.15
N VAL A 167 6.06 17.31 -3.06
CA VAL A 167 7.40 16.92 -3.56
C VAL A 167 7.54 17.19 -5.07
N ALA A 168 6.46 16.99 -5.83
CA ALA A 168 6.45 17.24 -7.27
C ALA A 168 6.16 18.71 -7.65
N ASN A 169 5.90 19.59 -6.67
CA ASN A 169 5.47 20.98 -6.88
C ASN A 169 4.26 21.10 -7.83
N ARG A 170 3.28 20.21 -7.68
CA ARG A 170 2.03 20.14 -8.47
C ARG A 170 0.82 20.46 -7.59
N LEU A 171 0.84 21.63 -6.93
CA LEU A 171 -0.15 22.00 -5.92
C LEU A 171 -1.52 22.39 -6.52
N GLU A 172 -1.62 22.54 -7.84
CA GLU A 172 -2.86 22.96 -8.51
C GLU A 172 -4.01 21.94 -8.39
N VAL A 173 -3.71 20.68 -8.10
CA VAL A 173 -4.71 19.60 -7.96
C VAL A 173 -5.17 19.38 -6.52
N ILE A 174 -4.51 19.99 -5.53
CA ILE A 174 -4.85 19.87 -4.10
C ILE A 174 -6.31 20.26 -3.81
N PRO A 175 -6.87 21.33 -4.40
CA PRO A 175 -8.26 21.69 -4.12
C PRO A 175 -9.28 20.64 -4.58
N GLN A 176 -8.99 19.93 -5.68
CA GLN A 176 -9.82 18.83 -6.15
C GLN A 176 -9.74 17.65 -5.17
N ILE A 177 -8.54 17.29 -4.69
CA ILE A 177 -8.35 16.22 -3.71
C ILE A 177 -9.06 16.55 -2.39
N TRP A 178 -9.08 17.82 -1.98
CA TRP A 178 -9.85 18.25 -0.82
C TRP A 178 -11.35 18.01 -1.02
N LYS A 179 -11.90 18.38 -2.18
CA LYS A 179 -13.30 18.13 -2.51
C LYS A 179 -13.61 16.63 -2.49
N ASP A 180 -12.79 15.83 -3.14
CA ASP A 180 -12.94 14.37 -3.20
C ASP A 180 -12.87 13.76 -1.78
N SER A 181 -11.97 14.24 -0.92
CA SER A 181 -11.86 13.75 0.46
C SER A 181 -13.12 14.05 1.29
N LYS A 182 -13.80 15.18 1.05
CA LYS A 182 -15.11 15.47 1.66
C LYS A 182 -16.18 14.51 1.15
N GLU A 183 -16.23 14.27 -0.16
CA GLU A 183 -17.18 13.35 -0.79
C GLU A 183 -17.00 11.91 -0.27
N TYR A 184 -15.77 11.51 0.02
CA TYR A 184 -15.45 10.18 0.58
C TYR A 184 -15.59 10.10 2.11
N GLY A 185 -16.07 11.16 2.78
CA GLY A 185 -16.37 11.16 4.21
C GLY A 185 -15.19 11.45 5.15
N HIS A 186 -14.08 12.00 4.64
CA HIS A 186 -12.90 12.35 5.45
C HIS A 186 -12.88 13.80 5.96
N THR A 187 -13.99 14.53 5.84
CA THR A 187 -14.13 15.97 6.22
C THR A 187 -13.61 16.31 7.62
N PHE A 188 -13.77 15.40 8.58
CA PHE A 188 -13.43 15.63 9.99
C PHE A 188 -12.10 15.00 10.43
N ARG A 189 -11.32 14.44 9.49
CA ARG A 189 -10.01 13.85 9.79
C ARG A 189 -9.00 14.98 9.97
N LYS A 190 -8.65 15.25 11.24
CA LYS A 190 -7.76 16.35 11.63
C LYS A 190 -6.45 16.34 10.85
N ASP A 191 -5.77 15.20 10.81
CA ASP A 191 -4.44 15.07 10.19
C ASP A 191 -4.48 15.40 8.69
N LEU A 192 -5.46 14.85 7.97
CA LEU A 192 -5.66 15.13 6.55
C LEU A 192 -6.00 16.60 6.30
N ARG A 193 -6.85 17.19 7.14
CA ARG A 193 -7.24 18.59 7.03
C ARG A 193 -6.03 19.50 7.25
N GLU A 194 -5.23 19.25 8.27
CA GLU A 194 -4.05 20.05 8.59
C GLU A 194 -3.02 19.99 7.45
N GLU A 195 -2.71 18.81 6.93
CA GLU A 195 -1.81 18.63 5.78
C GLU A 195 -2.30 19.43 4.56
N ILE A 196 -3.57 19.25 4.16
CA ILE A 196 -4.12 19.93 2.98
C ILE A 196 -4.12 21.44 3.14
N LEU A 197 -4.47 21.95 4.33
CA LEU A 197 -4.47 23.38 4.61
C LEU A 197 -3.06 23.96 4.56
N GLU A 198 -2.06 23.27 5.11
CA GLU A 198 -0.67 23.70 5.06
C GLU A 198 -0.15 23.82 3.62
N LEU A 199 -0.51 22.87 2.76
CA LEU A 199 -0.13 22.89 1.35
C LEU A 199 -0.84 24.00 0.57
N MET A 200 -2.14 24.20 0.78
CA MET A 200 -2.89 25.28 0.12
C MET A 200 -2.48 26.68 0.58
N ALA A 201 -1.92 26.80 1.78
CA ALA A 201 -1.44 28.08 2.30
C ALA A 201 -0.15 28.57 1.61
N ARG A 202 0.55 27.70 0.88
CA ARG A 202 1.79 28.03 0.17
C ARG A 202 1.55 28.74 -1.16
N ASP A 203 0.42 28.50 -1.81
CA ASP A 203 0.09 29.03 -3.14
C ASP A 203 -1.17 29.90 -3.16
N LYS A 204 -1.23 30.83 -4.14
CA LYS A 204 -2.44 31.63 -4.37
C LYS A 204 -3.46 30.82 -5.17
N HIS A 205 -4.53 30.39 -4.50
CA HIS A 205 -5.65 29.68 -5.14
C HIS A 205 -6.83 30.61 -5.51
N PRO A 206 -7.71 30.22 -6.45
CA PRO A 206 -8.93 30.96 -6.77
C PRO A 206 -9.81 31.25 -5.54
N PRO A 207 -10.51 32.40 -5.47
CA PRO A 207 -11.27 32.81 -4.29
C PRO A 207 -12.34 31.81 -3.84
N GLU A 208 -12.98 31.12 -4.79
CA GLU A 208 -14.02 30.12 -4.54
C GLU A 208 -13.50 28.92 -3.74
N LEU A 209 -12.24 28.55 -3.95
CA LEU A 209 -11.57 27.43 -3.26
C LEU A 209 -11.01 27.86 -1.90
N GLN A 210 -10.55 29.12 -1.78
CA GLN A 210 -10.19 29.71 -0.49
C GLN A 210 -11.40 29.67 0.46
N VAL A 211 -12.57 30.11 -0.01
CA VAL A 211 -13.82 30.09 0.74
C VAL A 211 -14.32 28.67 1.04
N ALA A 212 -14.16 27.70 0.13
CA ALA A 212 -14.54 26.30 0.39
C ALA A 212 -13.67 25.60 1.46
N CYS A 213 -12.50 26.15 1.77
CA CYS A 213 -11.61 25.72 2.84
C CYS A 213 -11.79 26.54 4.13
N GLU A 214 -12.56 27.63 4.10
CA GLU A 214 -12.93 28.45 5.27
C GLU A 214 -13.91 27.69 6.19
N CYS A 215 -13.40 26.71 6.90
CA CYS A 215 -13.95 26.27 8.18
C CYS A 215 -12.88 26.56 9.24
N SER A 216 -12.99 27.71 9.92
CA SER A 216 -12.32 28.13 11.17
C SER A 216 -10.79 28.03 11.30
N SER A 217 -10.07 27.62 10.24
CA SER A 217 -8.64 27.29 10.28
C SER A 217 -7.77 28.22 9.42
N TRP A 218 -8.32 28.84 8.37
CA TRP A 218 -7.65 29.87 7.57
C TRP A 218 -7.30 31.13 8.36
N ASP A 219 -8.18 31.59 9.26
CA ASP A 219 -7.88 32.72 10.18
C ASP A 219 -6.72 32.41 11.15
N ARG A 220 -6.49 31.12 11.43
CA ARG A 220 -5.37 30.68 12.26
C ARG A 220 -4.08 30.57 11.44
N MET A 221 -4.16 30.11 10.19
CA MET A 221 -3.01 30.03 9.27
C MET A 221 -2.55 31.40 8.77
N ASN A 222 -3.45 32.33 8.45
CA ASN A 222 -3.08 33.70 8.08
C ASN A 222 -2.34 34.42 9.21
N ARG A 223 -2.63 34.10 10.48
CA ARG A 223 -1.85 34.61 11.63
C ARG A 223 -0.46 33.99 11.72
N ILE A 224 -0.30 32.72 11.35
CA ILE A 224 1.00 32.01 11.34
C ILE A 224 1.87 32.48 10.16
N LEU A 225 1.29 32.63 8.97
CA LEU A 225 1.97 33.18 7.80
C LEU A 225 2.36 34.64 8.00
N ALA A 226 1.53 35.45 8.64
CA ALA A 226 1.88 36.81 9.03
C ALA A 226 3.04 36.87 10.05
N PHE A 227 3.18 35.85 10.90
CA PHE A 227 4.29 35.76 11.87
C PHE A 227 5.62 35.36 11.22
N HIS A 228 5.59 34.57 10.13
CA HIS A 228 6.79 34.20 9.37
C HIS A 228 7.25 35.24 8.34
N LEU A 229 6.39 36.16 7.93
CA LEU A 229 6.76 37.28 7.05
C LEU A 229 7.27 38.52 7.82
N GLN A 230 7.26 38.49 9.16
CA GLN A 230 7.74 39.57 10.03
C GLN A 230 9.07 39.26 10.77
N ASN A 231 9.70 38.12 10.49
CA ASN A 231 11.04 37.77 10.99
C ASN A 231 12.00 37.43 9.85
#